data_AF-A0A0R3TH08-F1
#
_entry.id   AF-A0A0R3TH08-F1
#
_cell.length_a   1.000
_cell.length_b   1.000
_cell.length_c   1.000
_cell.angle_alpha   90.00
_cell.angle_beta   90.00
_cell.angle_gamma   90.00
#
_symmetry.space_group_name_H-M   'P 1'
#
loop_
_entity.id
_entity.type
_entity.pdbx_description
1 polymer ?
#
loop_
_entity_poly.entity_id
_entity_poly.type
_entity_poly.pdbx_seq_one_letter_code
_entity_poly.pdbx_strand_id
1 'polypeptide(L)'
;MFCNEQPRSRIPVLLIGDVWPICLIITTGLTNGYFVSLGVIHGPSYVTSERKECAGIAMGIYMALGLSFGVAFSFALVASL
;
A
#
# COMPACT_ATOMS: atom_id res chain seq x y z
N MET A 1 -1.87 -7.54 -11.33
CA MET A 1 -2.86 -7.46 -12.44
C MET A 1 -2.27 -7.84 -13.79
N PHE A 2 -1.32 -7.09 -14.38
CA PHE A 2 -0.80 -7.37 -15.74
C PHE A 2 0.35 -8.38 -15.84
N CYS A 3 0.83 -8.95 -14.72
CA CYS A 3 1.87 -9.99 -14.65
C CYS A 3 1.39 -11.32 -15.26
N ASN A 4 2.09 -12.44 -15.12
CA ASN A 4 1.62 -13.74 -15.63
C ASN A 4 0.99 -14.61 -14.53
N GLU A 5 -0.24 -14.30 -14.13
CA GLU A 5 -1.00 -15.05 -13.11
C GLU A 5 -2.01 -15.95 -13.83
N GLN A 6 -2.13 -17.22 -13.44
CA GLN A 6 -3.07 -18.18 -14.05
C GLN A 6 -3.92 -18.86 -12.96
N PRO A 7 -5.18 -19.26 -13.24
CA PRO A 7 -5.95 -19.07 -14.48
C PRO A 7 -6.59 -17.67 -14.59
N ARG A 8 -6.80 -17.16 -15.81
CA ARG A 8 -7.35 -15.81 -16.06
C ARG A 8 -8.61 -15.80 -16.91
N SER A 9 -9.50 -14.85 -16.63
CA SER A 9 -10.80 -14.72 -17.29
C SER A 9 -10.97 -13.43 -18.13
N ARG A 10 -10.48 -12.26 -17.66
CA ARG A 10 -10.81 -10.96 -18.31
C ARG A 10 -9.65 -10.06 -18.78
N ILE A 11 -8.41 -10.21 -18.29
CA ILE A 11 -7.31 -9.25 -18.54
C ILE A 11 -6.08 -9.88 -19.25
N PRO A 12 -5.53 -9.21 -20.29
CA PRO A 12 -4.37 -9.72 -21.04
C PRO A 12 -3.06 -9.61 -20.24
N VAL A 13 -2.13 -10.54 -20.49
CA VAL A 13 -0.77 -10.53 -19.94
C VAL A 13 0.09 -9.55 -20.73
N LEU A 14 0.59 -8.49 -20.10
CA LEU A 14 1.53 -7.54 -20.72
C LEU A 14 2.97 -7.79 -20.24
N LEU A 15 3.13 -8.28 -19.01
CA LEU A 15 4.43 -8.52 -18.38
C LEU A 15 4.67 -10.02 -18.32
N ILE A 16 5.40 -10.54 -19.32
CA ILE A 16 5.73 -11.95 -19.47
C ILE A 16 7.02 -12.23 -18.69
N GLY A 17 6.96 -13.18 -17.74
CA GLY A 17 8.09 -13.60 -16.91
C GLY A 17 8.01 -13.15 -15.45
N ASP A 18 8.56 -13.97 -14.55
CA ASP A 18 8.44 -13.81 -13.09
C ASP A 18 9.32 -12.68 -12.53
N VAL A 19 10.27 -12.18 -13.32
CA VAL A 19 11.13 -11.05 -12.93
C VAL A 19 10.31 -9.78 -12.72
N TRP A 20 9.29 -9.55 -13.55
CA TRP A 20 8.45 -8.35 -13.46
C TRP A 20 7.69 -8.22 -12.14
N PRO A 21 6.91 -9.22 -11.67
CA PRO A 21 6.27 -9.13 -10.37
C PRO A 21 7.28 -8.97 -9.24
N ILE A 22 8.45 -9.63 -9.31
CA ILE A 22 9.51 -9.49 -8.29
C ILE A 22 10.01 -8.04 -8.22
N CYS A 23 10.37 -7.45 -9.36
CA CYS A 23 10.81 -6.06 -9.42
C CYS A 23 9.72 -5.10 -8.89
N LEU A 24 8.46 -5.30 -9.28
CA LEU A 24 7.35 -4.47 -8.81
C LEU A 24 7.12 -4.58 -7.31
N ILE A 25 7.22 -5.78 -6.73
CA ILE A 25 7.10 -5.99 -5.28
C ILE A 25 8.23 -5.28 -4.55
N ILE A 26 9.48 -5.45 -5.00
CA ILE A 26 10.64 -4.82 -4.38
C ILE A 26 10.52 -3.29 -4.45
N THR A 27 10.26 -2.73 -5.63
CA THR A 27 10.12 -1.29 -5.80
C THR A 27 8.98 -0.76 -4.94
N THR A 28 7.79 -1.35 -5.03
CA THR A 28 6.61 -0.90 -4.27
C THR A 28 6.82 -1.01 -2.76
N GLY A 29 7.42 -2.10 -2.29
CA GLY A 29 7.74 -2.30 -0.87
C GLY A 29 8.73 -1.26 -0.35
N LEU A 30 9.79 -0.97 -1.11
CA LEU A 30 10.77 0.04 -0.75
C LEU A 30 10.17 1.46 -0.72
N THR A 31 9.43 1.87 -1.75
CA THR A 31 8.79 3.19 -1.74
C THR A 31 7.75 3.31 -0.64
N ASN A 32 6.88 2.31 -0.47
CA ASN A 32 5.84 2.36 0.56
C ASN A 32 6.45 2.42 1.96
N GLY A 33 7.42 1.55 2.27
CA GLY A 33 8.11 1.55 3.55
C GLY A 33 8.80 2.88 3.83
N TYR A 34 9.50 3.44 2.85
CA TYR A 34 10.17 4.73 2.99
C TYR A 34 9.20 5.88 3.26
N PHE A 35 8.11 6.00 2.48
CA PHE A 35 7.13 7.06 2.66
C PHE A 35 6.38 6.94 3.99
N VAL A 36 6.03 5.72 4.41
CA VAL A 36 5.39 5.49 5.72
C VAL A 36 6.33 5.89 6.85
N SER A 37 7.60 5.47 6.80
CA SER A 37 8.60 5.86 7.80
C SER A 37 8.80 7.38 7.85
N LEU A 38 8.92 8.05 6.69
CA LEU A 38 8.99 9.50 6.64
C LEU A 38 7.76 10.15 7.27
N GLY A 39 6.56 9.66 6.94
CA GLY A 39 5.30 10.13 7.48
C GLY A 39 5.26 10.02 8.99
N VAL A 40 5.57 8.85 9.56
CA VAL A 40 5.56 8.60 11.01
C VAL A 40 6.63 9.41 11.76
N ILE A 41 7.82 9.55 11.19
CA ILE A 41 8.93 10.31 11.81
C ILE A 41 8.65 11.82 11.79
N HIS A 42 8.17 12.36 10.67
CA HIS A 42 8.00 13.80 10.49
C HIS A 42 6.60 14.30 10.86
N GLY A 43 5.58 13.46 10.83
CA GLY A 43 4.19 13.83 11.10
C GLY A 43 4.00 14.50 12.47
N PRO A 44 4.49 13.91 13.58
CA PRO A 44 4.40 14.52 14.90
C PRO A 44 5.23 15.81 15.06
N SER A 45 6.15 16.11 14.14
CA SER A 45 6.96 17.33 14.19
C SER A 45 6.17 18.58 13.79
N TYR A 46 5.03 18.42 13.13
CA TYR A 46 4.14 19.53 12.73
C TYR A 46 3.15 19.96 13.82
N VAL A 47 3.13 19.29 14.98
CA VAL A 47 2.24 19.62 16.10
C VAL A 47 3.04 20.06 17.33
N THR A 48 2.38 20.80 18.22
CA THR A 48 2.97 21.20 19.52
C THR A 48 3.33 19.97 20.35
N SER A 49 4.39 20.07 21.16
CA SER A 49 4.92 18.92 21.93
C SER A 49 3.89 18.21 22.79
N GLU A 50 2.91 18.93 23.33
CA GLU A 50 1.81 18.40 24.13
C GLU A 50 0.81 17.55 23.32
N ARG A 51 0.71 17.76 22.00
CA ARG A 51 -0.23 17.08 21.10
C ARG A 51 0.42 15.99 20.24
N LYS A 52 1.72 15.75 20.40
CA LYS A 52 2.48 14.75 19.62
C LYS A 52 1.91 13.34 19.79
N GLU A 53 1.48 12.99 21.00
CA GLU A 53 0.88 11.69 21.29
C GLU A 53 -0.46 11.50 20.54
N CYS A 54 -1.37 12.47 20.63
CA CYS A 54 -2.62 12.46 19.87
C CYS A 54 -2.39 12.40 18.35
N ALA A 55 -1.39 13.11 17.83
CA ALA A 55 -1.04 13.05 16.42
C ALA A 55 -0.56 11.64 16.01
N GLY A 56 0.27 10.99 16.83
CA GLY A 56 0.70 9.61 16.61
C GLY A 56 -0.48 8.62 16.59
N ILE A 57 -1.42 8.75 17.52
CA ILE A 57 -2.65 7.93 17.56
C ILE A 57 -3.48 8.15 16.29
N ALA A 58 -3.72 9.40 15.90
CA ALA A 58 -4.47 9.71 14.68
C ALA A 58 -3.82 9.12 13.43
N MET A 59 -2.49 9.23 13.31
CA MET A 59 -1.74 8.64 12.20
C MET A 59 -1.87 7.11 12.16
N GLY A 60 -1.85 6.45 13.31
CA GLY A 60 -2.11 5.01 13.41
C GLY A 60 -3.52 4.63 12.95
N ILE A 61 -4.54 5.41 13.33
CA ILE A 61 -5.93 5.21 12.88
C ILE A 61 -6.02 5.35 11.35
N TYR A 62 -5.44 6.40 10.77
CA TYR A 62 -5.44 6.58 9.31
C TYR A 62 -4.72 5.47 8.57
N MET A 63 -3.62 4.94 9.13
CA MET A 63 -2.92 3.79 8.57
C MET A 63 -3.80 2.53 8.58
N ALA A 64 -4.48 2.25 9.70
CA ALA A 64 -5.41 1.12 9.80
C ALA A 64 -6.61 1.25 8.87
N LEU A 65 -7.15 2.46 8.71
CA LEU A 65 -8.22 2.77 7.75
C LEU A 65 -7.75 2.55 6.31
N GLY A 66 -6.56 3.04 5.95
CA GLY A 66 -5.98 2.81 4.63
C GLY A 66 -5.77 1.34 4.31
N LEU A 67 -5.33 0.55 5.31
CA LEU A 67 -5.17 -0.90 5.15
C LEU A 67 -6.52 -1.60 4.96
N SER A 68 -7.51 -1.26 5.78
CA SER A 68 -8.87 -1.79 5.68
C SER A 68 -9.51 -1.48 4.33
N PHE A 69 -9.36 -0.24 3.86
CA PHE A 69 -9.83 0.19 2.55
C PHE A 69 -9.11 -0.55 1.41
N GLY A 70 -7.80 -0.72 1.51
CA GLY A 70 -7.00 -1.49 0.55
C GLY A 70 -7.47 -2.94 0.43
N VAL A 71 -7.80 -3.60 1.55
CA VAL A 71 -8.37 -4.94 1.56
C VAL A 71 -9.74 -4.96 0.87
N ALA A 72 -10.65 -4.05 1.24
CA ALA A 72 -11.98 -3.96 0.63
C ALA A 72 -11.88 -3.73 -0.90
N PHE A 73 -10.98 -2.84 -1.32
CA PHE A 73 -10.73 -2.58 -2.74
C PHE A 73 -10.13 -3.80 -3.46
N SER A 74 -9.20 -4.52 -2.83
CA SER A 74 -8.64 -5.75 -3.39
C SER A 74 -9.72 -6.81 -3.63
N PHE A 75 -10.64 -7.00 -2.68
CA PHE A 75 -11.78 -7.90 -2.84
C PHE A 75 -12.71 -7.44 -3.97
N ALA A 76 -13.03 -6.14 -4.04
CA ALA A 76 -13.87 -5.58 -5.09
C ALA A 76 -13.25 -5.80 -6.49
N LEU A 77 -11.93 -5.60 -6.61
CA LEU A 77 -11.20 -5.86 -7.85
C LEU A 77 -11.27 -7.32 -8.28
N VAL A 78 -11.00 -8.25 -7.36
CA VAL A 78 -11.10 -9.70 -7.64
C VAL A 78 -12.54 -10.09 -8.01
N ALA A 79 -13.56 -9.51 -7.36
CA ALA A 79 -14.95 -9.77 -7.70
C ALA A 79 -15.39 -9.22 -9.07
N SER A 80 -14.71 -8.17 -9.57
CA SER A 80 -15.01 -7.53 -10.85
C SER A 80 -14.30 -8.15 -12.07
N LEU A 81 -13.22 -8.91 -11.83
CA LEU A 81 -12.34 -9.53 -12.84
C LEU A 81 -12.69 -11.01 -13.09
#